data_AF-A0A2T4KKL9-F1
#
_entry.id   AF-A0A2T4KKL9-F1
#
_cell.length_a   1.000
_cell.length_b   1.000
_cell.length_c   1.000
_cell.angle_alpha   90.00
_cell.angle_beta   90.00
_cell.angle_gamma   90.00
#
_symmetry.space_group_name_H-M   'P 1'
#
loop_
_entity.id
_entity.type
_entity.pdbx_description
1 polymer ?
#
loop_
_entity_poly.entity_id
_entity_poly.type
_entity_poly.pdbx_seq_one_letter_code
_entity_poly.pdbx_strand_id
1 'polypeptide(L)'
;MKVRRYLLLLIIGGLIGGVIGGGMDSISSLIANASFSHTQKMIIFIISSLLIIGLTFYLWKVQNDALKFKRHSLQSIEDDDADTYERKANLKYNQAKIIIYLQMTISFLCVLLIVLGKGSDHDILYIVIPLLLTSVPSIMDGFFNRRLDTRFPKIGEKNYTEKTLNLLDDGERHIALLGMYKNYQINLVLLMVGIMFLGIYAMGTGSNQTLGILFLTIAFIYNSFGYLLKVREFYKS
;
A
#
# COMPACT_ATOMS: atom_id res chain seq x y z
N MET A 1 33.75 -10.42 8.72
CA MET A 1 32.95 -9.90 7.59
C MET A 1 31.66 -9.17 7.97
N LYS A 2 30.99 -9.44 9.12
CA LYS A 2 29.72 -8.78 9.48
C LYS A 2 29.88 -7.32 9.95
N VAL A 3 30.87 -7.02 10.79
CA VAL A 3 31.09 -5.66 11.37
C VAL A 3 31.40 -4.60 10.30
N ARG A 4 32.20 -4.93 9.28
CA ARG A 4 32.51 -4.02 8.16
C ARG A 4 31.25 -3.60 7.37
N ARG A 5 30.29 -4.50 7.19
CA ARG A 5 29.03 -4.21 6.50
C ARG A 5 28.16 -3.25 7.30
N TYR A 6 28.09 -3.43 8.63
CA TYR A 6 27.37 -2.50 9.51
C TYR A 6 28.02 -1.11 9.56
N LEU A 7 29.35 -1.05 9.64
CA LEU A 7 30.09 0.23 9.59
C LEU A 7 29.86 0.96 8.25
N LEU A 8 29.87 0.24 7.12
CA LEU A 8 29.54 0.81 5.81
C LEU A 8 28.11 1.36 5.77
N LEU A 9 27.14 0.63 6.31
CA LEU A 9 25.75 1.08 6.38
C LEU A 9 25.59 2.34 7.25
N LEU A 10 26.36 2.45 8.33
CA LEU A 10 26.35 3.63 9.20
C LEU A 10 26.93 4.85 8.48
N ILE A 11 28.04 4.69 7.76
CA ILE A 11 28.65 5.76 6.94
C ILE A 11 27.70 6.18 5.82
N ILE A 12 27.09 5.23 5.11
CA ILE A 12 26.10 5.51 4.07
C ILE A 12 24.89 6.24 4.66
N GLY A 13 24.41 5.81 5.83
CA GLY A 13 23.32 6.48 6.55
C GLY A 13 23.68 7.90 6.97
N GLY A 14 24.91 8.13 7.44
CA GLY A 14 25.44 9.45 7.75
C GLY A 14 25.56 10.35 6.53
N LEU A 15 26.03 9.83 5.39
CA LEU A 15 26.10 10.57 4.13
C LEU A 15 24.72 10.93 3.59
N ILE A 16 23.78 9.98 3.58
CA ILE A 16 22.40 10.22 3.18
C ILE A 16 21.76 11.27 4.11
N GLY A 17 21.94 11.12 5.42
CA GLY A 17 21.46 12.10 6.41
C GLY A 17 22.07 13.48 6.22
N GLY A 18 23.37 13.55 5.91
CA GLY A 18 24.08 14.81 5.62
C GLY A 18 23.60 15.48 4.33
N VAL A 19 23.33 14.72 3.26
CA VAL A 19 22.78 15.25 2.01
C VAL A 19 21.35 15.76 2.20
N ILE A 20 20.52 15.02 2.93
CA ILE A 20 19.15 15.43 3.27
C ILE A 20 19.17 16.68 4.15
N GLY A 21 20.04 16.72 5.17
CA GLY A 21 20.20 17.86 6.06
C GLY A 21 20.71 19.11 5.35
N GLY A 22 21.74 18.98 4.51
CA GLY A 22 22.30 20.09 3.73
C GLY A 22 21.41 20.57 2.58
N GLY A 23 20.55 19.70 2.05
CA GLY A 23 19.58 20.02 1.01
C GLY A 23 18.24 20.56 1.53
N MET A 24 18.08 20.70 2.84
CA MET A 24 16.80 21.08 3.46
C MET A 24 16.30 22.45 2.97
N ASP A 25 17.20 23.43 2.87
CA ASP A 25 16.85 24.77 2.39
C ASP A 25 16.37 24.76 0.93
N SER A 26 17.01 23.94 0.09
CA SER A 26 16.60 23.74 -1.30
C SER A 26 15.23 23.06 -1.38
N ILE A 27 14.99 22.01 -0.59
CA ILE A 27 13.70 21.31 -0.54
C ILE A 27 12.60 22.26 -0.05
N SER A 28 12.88 23.02 1.02
CA SER A 28 11.98 24.04 1.57
C SER A 28 11.63 25.08 0.51
N SER A 29 12.64 25.58 -0.23
CA SER A 29 12.41 26.54 -1.32
C SER A 29 11.57 25.96 -2.48
N LEU A 30 11.78 24.69 -2.85
CA LEU A 30 10.98 24.02 -3.88
C LEU A 30 9.52 23.87 -3.46
N ILE A 31 9.27 23.45 -2.22
CA ILE A 31 7.91 23.33 -1.65
C ILE A 31 7.27 24.72 -1.53
N ALA A 32 8.02 25.73 -1.09
CA ALA A 32 7.52 27.09 -0.95
C ALA A 32 7.15 27.72 -2.29
N ASN A 33 7.91 27.41 -3.34
CA ASN A 33 7.68 27.93 -4.70
C ASN A 33 6.69 27.08 -5.51
N ALA A 34 6.37 25.86 -5.06
CA ALA A 34 5.31 25.06 -5.65
C ALA A 34 3.96 25.73 -5.35
N SER A 35 3.36 26.33 -6.38
CA SER A 35 2.00 26.83 -6.35
C SER A 35 1.29 26.40 -7.62
N PHE A 36 0.17 25.70 -7.47
CA PHE A 36 -0.63 25.30 -8.61
C PHE A 36 -1.86 26.21 -8.72
N SER A 37 -2.14 26.67 -9.93
CA SER A 37 -3.36 27.43 -10.21
C SER A 37 -4.59 26.55 -9.99
N HIS A 38 -5.75 27.16 -9.79
CA HIS A 38 -7.03 26.43 -9.69
C HIS A 38 -7.23 25.48 -10.87
N THR A 39 -6.96 25.95 -12.09
CA THR A 39 -7.07 25.15 -13.32
C THR A 39 -6.15 23.94 -13.30
N GLN A 40 -4.90 24.08 -12.83
CA GLN A 40 -3.97 22.95 -12.73
C GLN A 40 -4.44 21.91 -11.71
N LYS A 41 -4.92 22.34 -10.54
CA LYS A 41 -5.48 21.44 -9.52
C LYS A 41 -6.70 20.69 -10.04
N MET A 42 -7.60 21.38 -10.74
CA MET A 42 -8.77 20.79 -11.39
C MET A 42 -8.36 19.74 -12.44
N ILE A 43 -7.34 20.01 -13.26
CA ILE A 43 -6.82 19.05 -14.25
C ILE A 43 -6.27 17.80 -13.56
N ILE A 44 -5.45 17.95 -12.51
CA ILE A 44 -4.89 16.82 -11.73
C ILE A 44 -6.02 15.94 -11.19
N PHE A 45 -7.05 16.56 -10.61
CA PHE A 45 -8.24 15.88 -10.11
C PHE A 45 -8.97 15.10 -11.21
N ILE A 46 -9.25 15.74 -12.35
CA ILE A 46 -9.97 15.12 -13.47
C ILE A 46 -9.19 13.92 -14.02
N ILE A 47 -7.89 14.09 -14.28
CA ILE A 47 -7.03 13.03 -14.81
C ILE A 47 -6.98 11.85 -13.83
N SER A 48 -6.75 12.10 -12.55
CA SER A 48 -6.67 11.05 -11.53
C SER A 48 -7.98 10.28 -11.43
N SER A 49 -9.12 10.98 -11.45
CA SER A 49 -10.44 10.35 -11.40
C SER A 49 -10.72 9.50 -12.64
N LEU A 50 -10.42 10.02 -13.84
CA LEU A 50 -10.59 9.28 -15.09
C LEU A 50 -9.71 8.02 -15.16
N LEU A 51 -8.46 8.11 -14.68
CA LEU A 51 -7.57 6.95 -14.59
C LEU A 51 -8.14 5.88 -13.64
N ILE A 52 -8.64 6.28 -12.47
CA ILE A 52 -9.25 5.34 -11.51
C ILE A 52 -10.47 4.67 -12.12
N ILE A 53 -11.35 5.44 -12.79
CA ILE A 53 -12.54 4.91 -13.47
C ILE A 53 -12.14 3.93 -14.58
N GLY A 54 -11.21 4.31 -15.46
CA GLY A 54 -10.71 3.45 -16.54
C GLY A 54 -10.10 2.15 -16.02
N LEU A 55 -9.29 2.24 -14.97
CA LEU A 55 -8.74 1.07 -14.29
C LEU A 55 -9.82 0.20 -13.63
N THR A 56 -10.95 0.78 -13.21
CA THR A 56 -12.06 0.02 -12.60
C THR A 56 -12.77 -0.83 -13.66
N PHE A 57 -12.97 -0.30 -14.86
CA PHE A 57 -13.48 -1.08 -15.98
C PHE A 57 -12.51 -2.19 -16.39
N TYR A 58 -11.21 -1.90 -16.41
CA TYR A 58 -10.19 -2.90 -16.68
C TYR A 58 -10.14 -4.00 -15.60
N LEU A 59 -10.23 -3.61 -14.33
CA LEU A 59 -10.33 -4.52 -13.18
C LEU A 59 -11.51 -5.48 -13.33
N TRP A 60 -12.69 -4.95 -13.69
CA TRP A 60 -13.88 -5.77 -13.90
C TRP A 60 -13.66 -6.84 -14.98
N LYS A 61 -13.02 -6.47 -16.10
CA LYS A 61 -12.64 -7.43 -17.16
C LYS A 61 -11.71 -8.51 -16.62
N VAL A 62 -10.63 -8.12 -15.92
CA VAL A 62 -9.63 -9.06 -15.37
C VAL A 62 -10.26 -10.02 -14.35
N GLN A 63 -11.16 -9.53 -13.51
CA GLN A 63 -11.90 -10.38 -12.56
C GLN A 63 -12.81 -11.38 -13.27
N ASN A 64 -13.52 -10.96 -14.32
CA ASN A 64 -14.34 -11.88 -15.10
C ASN A 64 -13.50 -12.94 -15.82
N ASP A 65 -12.34 -12.56 -16.37
CA ASP A 65 -11.40 -13.51 -16.97
C ASP A 65 -10.91 -14.54 -15.94
N ALA A 66 -10.58 -14.09 -14.72
CA ALA A 66 -10.18 -14.99 -13.62
C ALA A 66 -11.29 -16.01 -13.28
N LEU A 67 -12.55 -15.54 -13.18
CA LEU A 67 -13.70 -16.41 -12.93
C LEU A 67 -13.92 -17.41 -14.07
N LYS A 68 -13.73 -16.96 -15.33
CA LYS A 68 -13.84 -17.84 -16.50
C LYS A 68 -12.79 -18.95 -16.45
N PHE A 69 -11.53 -18.61 -16.20
CA PHE A 69 -10.47 -19.62 -16.07
C PHE A 69 -10.71 -20.56 -14.90
N LYS A 70 -11.18 -20.05 -13.74
CA LYS A 70 -11.50 -20.92 -12.59
C LYS A 70 -12.64 -21.90 -12.90
N ARG A 71 -13.66 -21.47 -13.65
CA ARG A 71 -14.73 -22.38 -14.11
C ARG A 71 -14.22 -23.45 -15.06
N HIS A 72 -13.32 -23.10 -16.00
CA HIS A 72 -12.73 -24.07 -16.92
C HIS A 72 -11.88 -25.11 -16.18
N SER A 73 -11.08 -24.69 -15.20
CA SER A 73 -10.29 -25.60 -14.35
C SER A 73 -11.16 -26.63 -13.61
N LEU A 74 -12.38 -26.24 -13.19
CA LEU A 74 -13.32 -27.16 -12.54
C LEU A 74 -14.06 -28.10 -13.51
N GLN A 75 -14.03 -27.81 -14.83
CA GLN A 75 -14.75 -28.56 -15.86
C GLN A 75 -13.83 -29.39 -16.76
N SER A 76 -12.52 -29.11 -16.78
CA SER A 76 -11.54 -29.87 -17.53
C SER A 76 -11.45 -31.30 -17.01
N ILE A 77 -11.48 -32.25 -17.95
CA ILE A 77 -11.45 -33.69 -17.68
C ILE A 77 -10.01 -34.20 -17.57
N GLU A 78 -9.05 -33.51 -18.21
CA GLU A 78 -7.63 -33.81 -18.15
C GLU A 78 -6.93 -32.97 -17.07
N ASP A 79 -6.13 -33.63 -16.23
CA ASP A 79 -5.45 -33.01 -15.09
C ASP A 79 -4.46 -31.91 -15.52
N ASP A 80 -3.70 -32.12 -16.60
CA ASP A 80 -2.75 -31.12 -17.12
C ASP A 80 -3.45 -29.82 -17.56
N ASP A 81 -4.63 -29.95 -18.19
CA ASP A 81 -5.42 -28.78 -18.60
C ASP A 81 -5.99 -28.06 -17.38
N ALA A 82 -6.47 -28.79 -16.37
CA ALA A 82 -7.00 -28.23 -15.12
C ALA A 82 -5.96 -27.35 -14.40
N ASP A 83 -4.74 -27.85 -14.28
CA ASP A 83 -3.62 -27.15 -13.63
C ASP A 83 -3.25 -25.87 -14.38
N THR A 84 -3.24 -25.90 -15.72
CA THR A 84 -2.93 -24.70 -16.50
C THR A 84 -3.98 -23.61 -16.35
N TYR A 85 -5.27 -23.98 -16.28
CA TYR A 85 -6.36 -23.05 -16.08
C TYR A 85 -6.39 -22.48 -14.66
N GLU A 86 -6.09 -23.30 -13.66
CA GLU A 86 -5.95 -22.85 -12.27
C GLU A 86 -4.82 -21.82 -12.15
N ARG A 87 -3.64 -22.11 -12.73
CA ARG A 87 -2.53 -21.16 -12.74
C ARG A 87 -2.91 -19.83 -13.42
N LYS A 88 -3.63 -19.88 -14.55
CA LYS A 88 -4.11 -18.67 -15.24
C LYS A 88 -5.10 -17.88 -14.38
N ALA A 89 -6.00 -18.56 -13.67
CA ALA A 89 -6.95 -17.93 -12.75
C ALA A 89 -6.20 -17.20 -11.61
N ASN A 90 -5.21 -17.85 -10.99
CA ASN A 90 -4.42 -17.26 -9.91
C ASN A 90 -3.55 -16.08 -10.38
N LEU A 91 -2.98 -16.13 -11.58
CA LEU A 91 -2.27 -14.99 -12.17
C LEU A 91 -3.20 -13.79 -12.40
N LYS A 92 -4.42 -14.04 -12.89
CA LYS A 92 -5.43 -12.99 -13.07
C LYS A 92 -5.95 -12.43 -11.75
N TYR A 93 -6.09 -13.28 -10.74
CA TYR A 93 -6.39 -12.87 -9.37
C TYR A 93 -5.33 -11.90 -8.82
N ASN A 94 -4.05 -12.25 -8.94
CA ASN A 94 -2.96 -11.37 -8.52
C ASN A 94 -2.93 -10.07 -9.34
N GLN A 95 -3.14 -10.16 -10.66
CA GLN A 95 -3.25 -8.98 -11.52
C GLN A 95 -4.37 -8.03 -11.07
N ALA A 96 -5.53 -8.57 -10.63
CA ALA A 96 -6.62 -7.77 -10.07
C ALA A 96 -6.19 -7.01 -8.82
N LYS A 97 -5.47 -7.67 -7.88
CA LYS A 97 -4.92 -7.01 -6.68
C LYS A 97 -3.96 -5.88 -7.01
N ILE A 98 -3.07 -6.09 -7.98
CA ILE A 98 -2.13 -5.07 -8.44
C ILE A 98 -2.88 -3.83 -8.96
N ILE A 99 -3.93 -4.02 -9.75
CA ILE A 99 -4.74 -2.91 -10.29
C ILE A 99 -5.39 -2.11 -9.15
N ILE A 100 -5.95 -2.79 -8.14
CA ILE A 100 -6.59 -2.13 -6.99
C ILE A 100 -5.57 -1.26 -6.22
N TYR A 101 -4.40 -1.81 -5.90
CA TYR A 101 -3.37 -1.04 -5.19
C TYR A 101 -2.78 0.08 -6.04
N LEU A 102 -2.73 -0.08 -7.37
CA LEU A 102 -2.35 0.99 -8.29
C LEU A 102 -3.35 2.16 -8.25
N GLN A 103 -4.66 1.88 -8.22
CA GLN A 103 -5.70 2.91 -8.10
C GLN A 103 -5.58 3.69 -6.78
N MET A 104 -5.34 2.99 -5.66
CA MET A 104 -5.07 3.64 -4.37
C MET A 104 -3.83 4.53 -4.44
N THR A 105 -2.77 4.06 -5.08
CA THR A 105 -1.53 4.83 -5.27
C THR A 105 -1.79 6.10 -6.09
N ILE A 106 -2.56 6.03 -7.18
CA ILE A 106 -2.95 7.19 -7.98
C ILE A 106 -3.74 8.20 -7.13
N SER A 107 -4.67 7.71 -6.30
CA SER A 107 -5.42 8.57 -5.38
C SER A 107 -4.50 9.28 -4.37
N PHE A 108 -3.56 8.57 -3.75
CA PHE A 108 -2.60 9.19 -2.82
C PHE A 108 -1.66 10.19 -3.51
N LEU A 109 -1.24 9.91 -4.74
CA LEU A 109 -0.46 10.87 -5.54
C LEU A 109 -1.27 12.13 -5.86
N CYS A 110 -2.57 12.00 -6.15
CA CYS A 110 -3.45 13.15 -6.32
C CYS A 110 -3.48 14.02 -5.07
N VAL A 111 -3.64 13.41 -3.88
CA VAL A 111 -3.60 14.12 -2.59
C VAL A 111 -2.26 14.85 -2.42
N LEU A 112 -1.16 14.15 -2.65
CA LEU A 112 0.19 14.71 -2.53
C LEU A 112 0.39 15.93 -3.43
N LEU A 113 -0.03 15.84 -4.70
CA LEU A 113 0.12 16.94 -5.66
C LEU A 113 -0.76 18.15 -5.33
N ILE A 114 -2.00 17.93 -4.86
CA ILE A 114 -2.89 19.04 -4.47
C ILE A 114 -2.35 19.75 -3.22
N VAL A 115 -1.87 18.99 -2.23
CA VAL A 115 -1.24 19.55 -1.02
C VAL A 115 0.04 20.31 -1.38
N LEU A 116 0.90 19.74 -2.23
CA LEU A 116 2.10 20.41 -2.73
C LEU A 116 1.78 21.71 -3.47
N GLY A 117 0.67 21.74 -4.22
CA GLY A 117 0.16 22.91 -4.91
C GLY A 117 -0.51 23.97 -4.04
N LYS A 118 -0.44 23.84 -2.71
CA LYS A 118 -1.12 24.70 -1.72
C LYS A 118 -2.63 24.73 -1.92
N GLY A 119 -3.25 23.56 -1.97
CA GLY A 119 -4.71 23.43 -1.98
C GLY A 119 -5.36 24.18 -0.81
N SER A 120 -6.46 24.88 -1.08
CA SER A 120 -7.26 25.57 -0.07
C SER A 120 -8.44 24.70 0.37
N ASP A 121 -9.24 25.18 1.34
CA ASP A 121 -10.44 24.49 1.81
C ASP A 121 -11.43 24.17 0.68
N HIS A 122 -11.46 25.00 -0.36
CA HIS A 122 -12.30 24.78 -1.54
C HIS A 122 -11.84 23.59 -2.39
N ASP A 123 -10.57 23.17 -2.29
CA ASP A 123 -10.00 22.05 -3.03
C ASP A 123 -10.19 20.69 -2.32
N ILE A 124 -10.80 20.65 -1.13
CA ILE A 124 -11.01 19.40 -0.36
C ILE A 124 -11.71 18.34 -1.22
N LEU A 125 -12.69 18.74 -2.04
CA LEU A 125 -13.41 17.82 -2.92
C LEU A 125 -12.51 17.16 -3.96
N TYR A 126 -11.46 17.85 -4.43
CA TYR A 126 -10.50 17.30 -5.39
C TYR A 126 -9.65 16.17 -4.80
N ILE A 127 -9.50 16.14 -3.47
CA ILE A 127 -8.81 15.09 -2.73
C ILE A 127 -9.77 13.95 -2.40
N VAL A 128 -10.96 14.29 -1.88
CA VAL A 128 -11.92 13.31 -1.35
C VAL A 128 -12.54 12.47 -2.45
N ILE A 129 -12.90 13.05 -3.59
CA ILE A 129 -13.59 12.31 -4.67
C ILE A 129 -12.72 11.18 -5.24
N PRO A 130 -11.45 11.39 -5.66
CA PRO A 130 -10.59 10.29 -6.10
C PRO A 130 -10.41 9.20 -5.05
N LEU A 131 -10.32 9.57 -3.76
CA LEU A 131 -10.22 8.60 -2.67
C LEU A 131 -11.48 7.75 -2.56
N LEU A 132 -12.66 8.37 -2.58
CA LEU A 132 -13.94 7.66 -2.57
C LEU A 132 -14.12 6.76 -3.80
N LEU A 133 -13.64 7.16 -4.98
CA LEU A 133 -13.68 6.31 -6.17
C LEU A 133 -12.92 4.99 -5.98
N THR A 134 -11.84 4.96 -5.18
CA THR A 134 -11.11 3.72 -4.85
C THR A 134 -11.85 2.78 -3.89
N SER A 135 -12.93 3.24 -3.26
CA SER A 135 -13.78 2.36 -2.43
C SER A 135 -14.54 1.35 -3.29
N VAL A 136 -14.95 1.72 -4.51
CA VAL A 136 -15.66 0.85 -5.46
C VAL A 136 -14.84 -0.41 -5.79
N PRO A 137 -13.59 -0.33 -6.31
CA PRO A 137 -12.78 -1.50 -6.59
C PRO A 137 -12.45 -2.31 -5.33
N SER A 138 -12.32 -1.66 -4.16
CA SER A 138 -12.10 -2.34 -2.87
C SER A 138 -13.30 -3.23 -2.47
N ILE A 139 -14.53 -2.73 -2.68
CA ILE A 139 -15.76 -3.50 -2.45
C ILE A 139 -15.87 -4.62 -3.49
N MET A 140 -15.59 -4.33 -4.77
CA MET A 140 -15.59 -5.34 -5.83
C MET A 140 -14.66 -6.51 -5.50
N ASP A 141 -13.45 -6.21 -4.99
CA ASP A 141 -12.48 -7.21 -4.57
C ASP A 141 -12.99 -8.12 -3.45
N GLY A 142 -13.61 -7.53 -2.42
CA GLY A 142 -14.18 -8.27 -1.30
C GLY A 142 -15.22 -9.30 -1.77
N PHE A 143 -16.07 -8.94 -2.73
CA PHE A 143 -17.03 -9.87 -3.33
C PHE A 143 -16.38 -10.85 -4.31
N PHE A 144 -15.37 -10.41 -5.05
CA PHE A 144 -14.66 -11.21 -6.04
C PHE A 144 -13.96 -12.42 -5.42
N ASN A 145 -13.27 -12.25 -4.28
CA ASN A 145 -12.56 -13.35 -3.59
C ASN A 145 -13.47 -14.57 -3.39
N ARG A 146 -14.70 -14.34 -2.92
CA ARG A 146 -15.67 -15.40 -2.64
C ARG A 146 -16.37 -15.96 -3.87
N ARG A 147 -16.44 -15.18 -4.96
CA ARG A 147 -16.91 -15.66 -6.27
C ARG A 147 -15.88 -16.56 -6.94
N LEU A 148 -14.59 -16.30 -6.70
CA LEU A 148 -13.50 -17.10 -7.24
C LEU A 148 -13.39 -18.44 -6.50
N ASP A 149 -13.45 -18.42 -5.17
CA ASP A 149 -13.49 -19.63 -4.36
C ASP A 149 -14.48 -19.46 -3.18
N THR A 150 -15.44 -20.37 -3.11
CA THR A 150 -16.54 -20.33 -2.15
C THR A 150 -16.08 -20.56 -0.72
N ARG A 151 -14.89 -21.15 -0.53
CA ARG A 151 -14.26 -21.39 0.79
C ARG A 151 -13.80 -20.09 1.45
N PHE A 152 -13.61 -19.00 0.70
CA PHE A 152 -13.23 -17.72 1.29
C PHE A 152 -14.28 -17.24 2.30
N PRO A 153 -13.85 -16.77 3.49
CA PRO A 153 -14.76 -16.24 4.49
C PRO A 153 -15.55 -15.03 3.97
N LYS A 154 -16.72 -14.77 4.57
CA LYS A 154 -17.50 -13.58 4.22
C LYS A 154 -16.80 -12.32 4.73
N ILE A 155 -16.99 -11.20 4.04
CA ILE A 155 -16.52 -9.89 4.54
C ILE A 155 -17.13 -9.65 5.93
N GLY A 156 -16.29 -9.30 6.90
CA GLY A 156 -16.70 -9.05 8.29
C GLY A 156 -16.84 -10.30 9.16
N GLU A 157 -16.52 -11.49 8.65
CA GLU A 157 -16.54 -12.71 9.44
C GLU A 157 -15.42 -12.72 10.50
N LYS A 158 -15.70 -13.27 11.70
CA LYS A 158 -14.70 -13.39 12.76
C LYS A 158 -13.51 -14.24 12.29
N ASN A 159 -12.30 -13.79 12.64
CA ASN A 159 -11.02 -14.39 12.25
C ASN A 159 -10.84 -14.51 10.72
N TYR A 160 -11.37 -13.55 9.96
CA TYR A 160 -11.25 -13.48 8.49
C TYR A 160 -9.82 -13.73 7.99
N THR A 161 -8.83 -13.11 8.63
CA THR A 161 -7.42 -13.20 8.24
C THR A 161 -6.86 -14.61 8.42
N GLU A 162 -7.13 -15.26 9.56
CA GLU A 162 -6.66 -16.62 9.85
C GLU A 162 -7.31 -17.64 8.91
N LYS A 163 -8.63 -17.52 8.71
CA LYS A 163 -9.37 -18.36 7.78
C LYS A 163 -8.85 -18.23 6.36
N THR A 164 -8.61 -17.00 5.90
CA THR A 164 -8.02 -16.75 4.58
C THR A 164 -6.61 -17.33 4.45
N LEU A 165 -5.76 -17.17 5.47
CA LEU A 165 -4.41 -17.71 5.47
C LEU A 165 -4.38 -19.25 5.42
N ASN A 166 -5.35 -19.90 6.08
CA ASN A 166 -5.48 -21.36 6.10
C ASN A 166 -6.02 -21.95 4.79
N LEU A 167 -6.54 -21.12 3.88
CA LEU A 167 -6.97 -21.56 2.55
C LEU A 167 -5.82 -21.60 1.54
N LEU A 168 -4.73 -20.89 1.82
CA LEU A 168 -3.53 -20.92 0.99
C LEU A 168 -2.85 -22.28 1.11
N ASP A 169 -2.35 -22.77 -0.02
CA ASP A 169 -1.47 -23.94 -0.01
C ASP A 169 -0.17 -23.66 0.78
N ASP A 170 0.52 -24.70 1.24
CA ASP A 170 1.72 -24.62 2.06
C ASP A 170 2.81 -23.76 1.41
N GLY A 171 3.00 -23.89 0.09
CA GLY A 171 3.94 -23.06 -0.67
C GLY A 171 3.56 -21.58 -0.69
N GLU A 172 2.30 -21.27 -0.95
CA GLU A 172 1.78 -19.89 -0.99
C GLU A 172 1.81 -19.26 0.41
N ARG A 173 1.44 -20.01 1.44
CA ARG A 173 1.50 -19.61 2.84
C ARG A 173 2.93 -19.29 3.27
N HIS A 174 3.90 -20.11 2.86
CA HIS A 174 5.32 -19.84 3.13
C HIS A 174 5.77 -18.51 2.50
N ILE A 175 5.46 -18.29 1.23
CA ILE A 175 5.80 -17.05 0.51
C ILE A 175 5.13 -15.84 1.17
N ALA A 176 3.84 -15.95 1.50
CA ALA A 176 3.08 -14.89 2.14
C ALA A 176 3.68 -14.50 3.50
N LEU A 177 3.94 -15.47 4.38
CA LEU A 177 4.52 -15.22 5.70
C LEU A 177 5.94 -14.63 5.62
N LEU A 178 6.78 -15.18 4.73
CA LEU A 178 8.13 -14.64 4.50
C LEU A 178 8.09 -13.20 3.97
N GLY A 179 7.18 -12.91 3.03
CA GLY A 179 6.97 -11.58 2.49
C GLY A 179 6.47 -10.60 3.55
N MET A 180 5.48 -11.00 4.36
CA MET A 180 4.95 -10.19 5.46
C MET A 180 6.02 -9.89 6.50
N TYR A 181 6.87 -10.85 6.85
CA TYR A 181 7.96 -10.64 7.80
C TYR A 181 9.03 -9.66 7.26
N LYS A 182 9.40 -9.77 5.98
CA LYS A 182 10.29 -8.80 5.33
C LYS A 182 9.68 -7.40 5.30
N ASN A 183 8.41 -7.29 4.91
CA ASN A 183 7.69 -6.02 4.86
C ASN A 183 7.53 -5.39 6.24
N TYR A 184 7.28 -6.20 7.27
CA TYR A 184 7.23 -5.75 8.66
C TYR A 184 8.52 -5.03 9.07
N GLN A 185 9.68 -5.64 8.80
CA GLN A 185 10.98 -5.04 9.12
C GLN A 185 11.22 -3.74 8.33
N ILE A 186 10.92 -3.74 7.03
CA ILE A 186 11.06 -2.54 6.17
C ILE A 186 10.12 -1.42 6.64
N ASN A 187 8.88 -1.74 7.01
CA ASN A 187 7.90 -0.77 7.48
C ASN A 187 8.37 -0.09 8.77
N LEU A 188 8.92 -0.84 9.72
CA LEU A 188 9.52 -0.25 10.93
C LEU A 188 10.64 0.73 10.60
N VAL A 189 11.54 0.36 9.68
CA VAL A 189 12.63 1.25 9.23
C VAL A 189 12.07 2.51 8.56
N LEU A 190 11.06 2.38 7.69
CA LEU A 190 10.42 3.52 7.01
C LEU A 190 9.73 4.46 8.01
N LEU A 191 9.05 3.92 9.02
CA LEU A 191 8.44 4.72 10.08
C LEU A 191 9.50 5.48 10.88
N MET A 192 10.62 4.84 11.23
CA MET A 192 11.73 5.52 11.91
C MET A 192 12.31 6.65 11.06
N VAL A 193 12.59 6.37 9.77
CA VAL A 193 13.10 7.39 8.84
C VAL A 193 12.11 8.53 8.65
N GLY A 194 10.80 8.23 8.57
CA GLY A 194 9.75 9.24 8.44
C GLY A 194 9.64 10.15 9.66
N ILE A 195 9.71 9.58 10.87
CA ILE A 195 9.73 10.34 12.13
C ILE A 195 10.97 11.25 12.19
N MET A 196 12.15 10.69 11.87
CA MET A 196 13.40 11.46 11.85
C MET A 196 13.33 12.60 10.83
N PHE A 197 12.88 12.32 9.61
CA PHE A 197 12.77 13.31 8.55
C PHE A 197 11.85 14.46 8.95
N LEU A 198 10.64 14.16 9.45
CA LEU A 198 9.72 15.20 9.91
C LEU A 198 10.28 16.01 11.09
N GLY A 199 11.00 15.36 12.01
CA GLY A 199 11.67 16.04 13.13
C GLY A 199 12.73 17.03 12.65
N ILE A 200 13.65 16.61 11.78
CA ILE A 200 14.70 17.48 11.24
C ILE A 200 14.07 18.60 10.41
N TYR A 201 13.04 18.29 9.58
CA TYR A 201 12.33 19.29 8.78
C TYR A 201 11.64 20.35 9.66
N ALA A 202 10.95 19.94 10.73
CA ALA A 202 10.32 20.86 11.68
C ALA A 202 11.35 21.78 12.35
N MET A 203 12.50 21.24 12.78
CA MET A 203 13.57 22.03 13.39
C MET A 203 14.22 23.00 12.40
N GLY A 204 14.46 22.57 11.15
CA GLY A 204 15.09 23.40 10.12
C GLY A 204 14.18 24.50 9.58
N THR A 205 12.88 24.24 9.44
CA THR A 205 11.91 25.20 8.86
C THR A 205 11.10 25.98 9.88
N GLY A 206 11.13 25.58 11.16
CA GLY A 206 10.25 26.11 12.20
C GLY A 206 8.77 25.70 12.04
N SER A 207 8.44 24.82 11.09
CA SER A 207 7.06 24.39 10.84
C SER A 207 6.57 23.39 11.90
N ASN A 208 5.29 23.48 12.27
CA ASN A 208 4.71 22.58 13.25
C ASN A 208 4.32 21.23 12.63
N GLN A 209 5.16 20.21 12.81
CA GLN A 209 4.92 18.83 12.36
C GLN A 209 4.50 17.88 13.49
N THR A 210 4.12 18.41 14.67
CA THR A 210 3.89 17.62 15.89
C THR A 210 2.85 16.51 15.68
N LEU A 211 1.74 16.82 14.99
CA LEU A 211 0.69 15.82 14.72
C LEU A 211 1.17 14.71 13.80
N GLY A 212 1.93 15.04 12.74
CA GLY A 212 2.49 14.03 11.83
C GLY A 212 3.43 13.07 12.55
N ILE A 213 4.33 13.61 13.39
CA ILE A 213 5.24 12.82 14.22
C ILE A 213 4.46 11.94 15.21
N LEU A 214 3.41 12.46 15.85
CA LEU A 214 2.56 11.71 16.77
C LEU A 214 1.91 10.51 16.09
N PHE A 215 1.26 10.70 14.93
CA PHE A 215 0.59 9.61 14.21
C PHE A 215 1.58 8.54 13.74
N LEU A 216 2.75 8.94 13.21
CA LEU A 216 3.78 7.97 12.83
C LEU A 216 4.34 7.21 14.04
N THR A 217 4.47 7.87 15.19
CA THR A 217 4.92 7.23 16.43
C THR A 217 3.91 6.20 16.92
N ILE A 218 2.61 6.52 16.90
CA ILE A 218 1.54 5.57 17.23
C ILE A 218 1.59 4.36 16.29
N ALA A 219 1.74 4.61 14.98
CA ALA A 219 1.88 3.53 14.00
C ALA A 219 3.12 2.67 14.28
N PHE A 220 4.26 3.27 14.64
CA PHE A 220 5.47 2.55 15.00
C PHE A 220 5.28 1.66 16.23
N ILE A 221 4.68 2.20 17.29
CA ILE A 221 4.37 1.45 18.52
C ILE A 221 3.47 0.27 18.19
N TYR A 222 2.37 0.49 17.46
CA TYR A 222 1.44 -0.57 17.10
C TYR A 222 2.12 -1.70 16.31
N ASN A 223 2.92 -1.35 15.29
CA ASN A 223 3.62 -2.35 14.48
C ASN A 223 4.68 -3.09 15.31
N SER A 224 5.58 -2.37 15.98
CA SER A 224 6.70 -2.97 16.72
C SER A 224 6.22 -3.88 17.84
N PHE A 225 5.36 -3.39 18.74
CA PHE A 225 4.91 -4.15 19.90
C PHE A 225 3.82 -5.17 19.56
N GLY A 226 2.96 -4.91 18.57
CA GLY A 226 1.88 -5.84 18.21
C GLY A 226 2.39 -7.23 17.84
N TYR A 227 3.49 -7.32 17.10
CA TYR A 227 4.14 -8.59 16.79
C TYR A 227 4.84 -9.21 18.02
N LEU A 228 5.65 -8.43 18.73
CA LEU A 228 6.43 -8.92 19.86
C LEU A 228 5.55 -9.45 21.00
N LEU A 229 4.42 -8.81 21.26
CA LEU A 229 3.46 -9.26 22.28
C LEU A 229 2.86 -10.61 21.92
N LYS A 230 2.44 -10.82 20.67
CA LYS A 230 1.92 -12.12 20.21
C LYS A 230 2.96 -13.25 20.29
N VAL A 231 4.20 -12.97 19.90
CA VAL A 231 5.30 -13.94 20.03
C VAL A 231 5.52 -14.30 21.50
N ARG A 232 5.52 -13.30 22.38
CA ARG A 232 5.67 -13.51 23.82
C ARG A 232 4.53 -14.34 24.41
N GLU A 233 3.30 -14.12 23.99
CA GLU A 233 2.13 -14.90 24.42
C GLU A 233 2.26 -16.38 24.01
N PHE A 234 2.69 -16.64 22.76
CA PHE A 234 2.91 -18.00 22.27
C PHE A 234 3.90 -18.79 23.15
N TYR A 235 5.02 -18.17 23.55
CA TYR A 235 6.02 -18.84 24.39
C TYR A 235 5.67 -18.91 25.88
N LYS A 236 4.60 -18.23 26.32
CA LYS A 236 4.10 -18.30 27.69
C LYS A 236 2.97 -19.32 27.88
N SER A 237 2.34 -19.73 26.78
CA SER A 237 1.36 -20.83 26.74
C SER A 237 2.08 -22.18 26.72
#